data_AF-C5TBU3-F1
#
_entry.id   AF-C5TBU3-F1
#
_cell.length_a   1.000
_cell.length_b   1.000
_cell.length_c   1.000
_cell.angle_alpha   90.00
_cell.angle_beta   90.00
_cell.angle_gamma   90.00
#
_symmetry.space_group_name_H-M   'P 1'
#
loop_
_entity.id
_entity.type
_entity.pdbx_description
1 polymer ?
#
loop_
_entity_poly.entity_id
_entity_poly.type
_entity_poly.pdbx_seq_one_letter_code
_entity_poly.pdbx_strand_id
1 'polypeptide(L)'
;MTDFVRNACSFLFVPATQPERLPKALASGTDLVIADWEDAVAPADKERARTALAEALAALEGPARARLLVRINSEGTPWFA
;
A
#
# COMPACT_ATOMS: atom_id res chain seq x y z
N MET A 1 -13.50 7.53 -9.32
CA MET A 1 -13.12 7.49 -7.89
C MET A 1 -14.36 7.08 -7.11
N THR A 2 -14.34 5.99 -6.34
CA THR A 2 -15.49 5.61 -5.50
C THR A 2 -15.72 6.69 -4.43
N ASP A 3 -16.98 6.93 -4.05
CA ASP A 3 -17.33 7.93 -3.03
C ASP A 3 -16.61 7.68 -1.70
N PHE A 4 -16.30 6.42 -1.41
CA PHE A 4 -15.51 6.01 -0.26
C PHE A 4 -14.13 6.68 -0.20
N VAL A 5 -13.38 6.72 -1.31
CA VAL A 5 -12.06 7.36 -1.34
C VAL A 5 -12.17 8.88 -1.22
N ARG A 6 -13.23 9.47 -1.79
CA ARG A 6 -13.45 10.92 -1.73
C ARG A 6 -13.75 11.41 -0.31
N ASN A 7 -14.37 10.58 0.51
CA ASN A 7 -14.80 10.93 1.87
C ASN A 7 -13.84 10.45 2.97
N ALA A 8 -12.76 9.74 2.62
CA ALA A 8 -11.78 9.26 3.57
C ALA A 8 -11.09 10.43 4.29
N CYS A 9 -11.02 10.37 5.62
CA CYS A 9 -10.36 11.38 6.46
C CYS A 9 -9.17 10.81 7.25
N SER A 10 -8.98 9.49 7.22
CA SER A 10 -7.87 8.80 7.88
C SER A 10 -7.13 7.85 6.94
N PHE A 11 -5.80 7.98 6.92
CA PHE A 11 -4.89 7.21 6.07
C PHE A 11 -3.78 6.61 6.93
N LEU A 12 -3.66 5.28 6.94
CA LEU A 12 -2.59 4.58 7.66
C LEU A 12 -1.54 4.07 6.69
N PHE A 13 -0.31 4.56 6.82
CA PHE A 13 0.82 4.14 6.01
C PHE A 13 1.47 2.87 6.56
N VAL A 14 1.77 1.92 5.68
CA VAL A 14 2.46 0.66 5.98
C VAL A 14 3.63 0.51 5.02
N PRO A 15 4.89 0.42 5.49
CA PRO A 15 6.03 0.19 4.62
C PRO A 15 5.85 -1.09 3.78
N ALA A 16 6.08 -1.01 2.46
CA ALA A 16 5.96 -2.17 1.57
C ALA A 16 7.01 -3.26 1.83
N THR A 17 8.03 -2.98 2.66
CA THR A 17 8.97 -3.98 3.20
C THR A 17 8.34 -4.88 4.27
N GLN A 18 7.17 -4.53 4.80
CA GLN A 18 6.45 -5.25 5.86
C GLN A 18 4.97 -5.48 5.47
N PRO A 19 4.71 -6.13 4.32
CA PRO A 19 3.35 -6.31 3.80
C PRO A 19 2.47 -7.18 4.72
N GLU A 20 3.06 -7.99 5.60
CA GLU A 20 2.35 -8.77 6.62
C GLU A 20 1.59 -7.89 7.63
N ARG A 21 1.88 -6.59 7.69
CA ARG A 21 1.15 -5.62 8.52
C ARG A 21 -0.14 -5.11 7.89
N LEU A 22 -0.33 -5.30 6.58
CA LEU A 22 -1.50 -4.80 5.85
C LEU A 22 -2.83 -5.32 6.41
N PRO A 23 -3.01 -6.62 6.74
CA PRO A 23 -4.25 -7.10 7.32
C PRO A 23 -4.60 -6.43 8.65
N LYS A 24 -3.59 -6.23 9.53
CA LYS A 24 -3.77 -5.54 10.80
C LYS A 24 -4.12 -4.06 10.60
N ALA A 25 -3.48 -3.40 9.63
CA ALA A 25 -3.78 -2.02 9.28
C ALA A 25 -5.21 -1.86 8.75
N LEU A 26 -5.67 -2.78 7.89
CA LEU A 26 -7.04 -2.78 7.34
C LEU A 26 -8.10 -3.01 8.43
N ALA A 27 -7.75 -3.78 9.48
CA ALA A 27 -8.60 -4.04 10.64
C ALA A 27 -8.58 -2.91 11.70
N SER A 28 -7.75 -1.87 11.54
CA SER A 28 -7.57 -0.81 12.56
C SER A 28 -8.74 0.17 12.69
N GLY A 29 -9.68 0.18 11.73
CA GLY A 29 -10.76 1.17 11.64
C GLY A 29 -10.41 2.43 10.85
N THR A 30 -9.18 2.56 10.33
CA THR A 30 -8.83 3.63 9.37
C THR A 30 -9.67 3.54 8.09
N ASP A 31 -9.94 4.66 7.43
CA ASP A 31 -10.69 4.65 6.17
C ASP A 31 -9.90 3.91 5.09
N LEU A 32 -8.66 4.35 4.87
CA LEU A 32 -7.76 3.79 3.87
C LEU A 32 -6.41 3.39 4.47
N VAL A 33 -5.83 2.34 3.91
CA VAL A 33 -4.44 1.94 4.14
C VAL A 33 -3.62 2.28 2.90
N ILE A 34 -2.42 2.81 3.09
CA ILE A 34 -1.47 3.08 2.01
C ILE A 34 -0.27 2.16 2.21
N ALA A 35 -0.09 1.20 1.30
CA ALA A 35 1.18 0.48 1.18
C ALA A 35 2.21 1.43 0.57
N ASP A 36 3.22 1.78 1.36
CA ASP A 36 4.24 2.74 0.98
C ASP A 36 5.42 2.04 0.30
N TRP A 37 5.47 2.10 -1.03
CA TRP A 37 6.56 1.59 -1.84
C TRP A 37 7.53 2.70 -2.29
N GLU A 38 7.41 3.90 -1.71
CA GLU A 38 8.27 5.06 -1.97
C GLU A 38 9.24 5.28 -0.80
N ASP A 39 9.20 6.40 -0.07
CA ASP A 39 10.26 6.77 0.87
C ASP A 39 10.44 5.83 2.06
N ALA A 40 9.44 5.03 2.43
CA ALA A 40 9.59 4.01 3.49
C ALA A 40 10.38 2.77 3.04
N VAL A 41 10.86 2.72 1.79
CA VAL A 41 11.61 1.60 1.22
C VAL A 41 12.96 2.09 0.72
N ALA A 42 14.04 1.53 1.28
CA ALA A 42 15.38 1.81 0.81
C ALA A 42 15.57 1.34 -0.65
N PRO A 43 16.41 1.99 -1.46
CA PRO A 43 16.66 1.61 -2.85
C PRO A 43 16.96 0.12 -3.07
N ALA A 44 17.79 -0.48 -2.21
CA ALA A 44 18.16 -1.89 -2.29
C ALA A 44 16.99 -2.86 -2.03
N ASP A 45 15.93 -2.39 -1.39
CA ASP A 45 14.75 -3.19 -1.05
C ASP A 45 13.60 -3.02 -2.06
N LYS A 46 13.69 -2.10 -3.02
CA LYS A 46 12.57 -1.74 -3.91
C LYS A 46 11.99 -2.93 -4.67
N GLU A 47 12.85 -3.73 -5.31
CA GLU A 47 12.40 -4.89 -6.09
C GLU A 47 11.76 -5.94 -5.20
N ARG A 48 12.42 -6.30 -4.10
CA ARG A 48 11.90 -7.26 -3.12
C ARG A 48 10.56 -6.82 -2.53
N ALA A 49 10.46 -5.55 -2.12
CA ALA A 49 9.24 -4.98 -1.57
C ALA A 49 8.11 -4.96 -2.59
N ARG A 50 8.40 -4.69 -3.87
CA ARG A 50 7.40 -4.72 -4.95
C ARG A 50 6.80 -6.11 -5.12
N THR A 51 7.65 -7.14 -5.18
CA THR A 51 7.21 -8.53 -5.34
C THR A 51 6.37 -8.97 -4.14
N ALA A 52 6.86 -8.74 -2.92
CA ALA A 52 6.14 -9.12 -1.70
C ALA A 52 4.80 -8.36 -1.56
N LEU A 53 4.76 -7.08 -1.93
CA LEU A 53 3.52 -6.29 -1.96
C LEU A 53 2.52 -6.84 -2.98
N ALA A 54 2.98 -7.25 -4.18
CA ALA A 54 2.12 -7.82 -5.20
C ALA A 54 1.48 -9.14 -4.74
N GLU A 55 2.24 -10.00 -4.07
CA GLU A 55 1.73 -11.25 -3.46
C GLU A 55 0.70 -10.95 -2.37
N ALA A 56 0.99 -10.00 -1.47
CA ALA A 56 0.05 -9.61 -0.42
C ALA A 56 -1.24 -9.00 -0.99
N LEU A 57 -1.15 -8.20 -2.06
CA LEU A 57 -2.31 -7.65 -2.77
C LEU A 57 -3.16 -8.75 -3.42
N ALA A 58 -2.52 -9.77 -4.00
CA ALA A 58 -3.22 -10.90 -4.61
C ALA A 58 -4.01 -11.73 -3.58
N ALA A 59 -3.54 -11.78 -2.33
CA ALA A 59 -4.21 -12.49 -1.23
C ALA A 59 -5.40 -11.71 -0.62
N LEU A 60 -5.61 -10.44 -0.97
CA LEU A 60 -6.72 -9.63 -0.47
C LEU A 60 -7.94 -9.72 -1.38
N GLU A 61 -9.12 -9.84 -0.76
CA GLU A 61 -10.41 -9.94 -1.45
C GLU A 61 -11.34 -8.75 -1.18
N GLY A 62 -12.22 -8.47 -2.15
CA GLY A 62 -13.41 -7.63 -2.01
C GLY A 62 -13.19 -6.30 -1.28
N PRO A 63 -13.92 -6.02 -0.17
CA PRO A 63 -13.86 -4.75 0.55
C PRO A 63 -12.49 -4.40 1.14
N ALA A 64 -11.70 -5.40 1.54
CA ALA A 64 -10.37 -5.18 2.10
C ALA A 64 -9.41 -4.64 1.03
N ARG A 65 -9.46 -5.23 -0.17
CA ARG A 65 -8.68 -4.76 -1.33
C ARG A 65 -9.11 -3.36 -1.79
N ALA A 66 -10.40 -3.04 -1.73
CA ALA A 66 -10.92 -1.73 -2.11
C ALA A 66 -10.44 -0.57 -1.21
N ARG A 67 -9.96 -0.88 0.00
CA ARG A 67 -9.48 0.08 1.01
C ARG A 67 -7.95 0.24 1.02
N LEU A 68 -7.24 -0.47 0.16
CA LEU A 68 -5.79 -0.43 0.08
C LEU A 68 -5.35 0.36 -1.16
N LEU A 69 -4.54 1.39 -0.93
CA LEU A 69 -3.84 2.15 -1.96
C LEU A 69 -2.35 1.81 -1.93
N VAL A 70 -1.66 2.04 -3.04
CA VAL A 70 -0.20 1.93 -3.12
C VAL A 70 0.37 3.31 -3.41
N ARG A 71 1.30 3.78 -2.58
CA ARG A 71 2.14 4.94 -2.91
C ARG A 71 3.30 4.45 -3.76
N ILE A 72 3.24 4.76 -5.04
CA ILE A 72 4.29 4.41 -6.01
C ILE A 72 5.45 5.39 -5.93
N ASN A 73 6.57 5.02 -6.53
CA ASN A 73 7.73 5.89 -6.63
C ASN A 73 7.45 7.12 -7.49
N SER A 74 8.18 8.21 -7.27
CA SER A 74 8.06 9.44 -8.06
C SER A 74 8.46 9.24 -9.53
N GLU A 75 7.83 9.99 -10.42
CA GLU A 75 8.21 10.08 -11.84
C GLU A 75 9.70 10.46 -11.96
N GLY A 76 10.41 9.83 -12.91
CA GLY A 76 11.85 10.04 -13.12
C GLY A 76 12.77 9.18 -12.26
N THR A 77 12.24 8.38 -11.34
CA THR A 77 13.03 7.36 -10.64
C THR A 77 13.06 6.04 -11.44
N PRO A 78 14.10 5.20 -11.28
CA PRO A 78 14.14 3.87 -11.91
C PRO A 78 13.00 2.92 -11.50
N TRP A 79 12.28 3.25 -10.42
CA TRP A 79 11.22 2.44 -9.84
C TRP A 79 9.81 2.99 -10.13
N PHE A 80 9.67 4.03 -10.95
CA PHE A 80 8.36 4.56 -11.34
C PHE A 80 7.56 3.50 -12.11
N ALA A 81 6.49 2.99 -11.52
CA ALA A 81 5.58 1.99 -12.10
C ALA A 81 4.28 1.86 -11.31
#